data_AF-A0A136A1A9-F1
#
_entry.id   AF-A0A136A1A9-F1
#
_cell.length_a   1.000
_cell.length_b   1.000
_cell.length_c   1.000
_cell.angle_alpha   90.00
_cell.angle_beta   90.00
_cell.angle_gamma   90.00
#
_symmetry.space_group_name_H-M   'P 1'
#
loop_
_entity.id
_entity.type
_entity.pdbx_description
1 polymer ?
#
loop_
_entity_poly.entity_id
_entity_poly.type
_entity_poly.pdbx_seq_one_letter_code
_entity_poly.pdbx_strand_id
1 'polypeptide(L)'
;MTELEITTAQWLKLKYEYYLSARTLWLNNQMQMGALMFAYAVEAQIKHALVTFPNSCQQRLLNSGHDIPELFKEARKAKIFKGIEVDSSFLNFIQDNFHRRYPRQTKEQMKKANSEGRGLALTPNVLPWYDRFILNLDEWSYQNTSNFKSTIRLEAIKHIESKGGHYFFERNNTAYNSLPLIINLLDKEVEHYLAKPNGADQFNVHLKSLTNKKQIVIKTIDSLESKLPYQEVDLSNFSHPGQFGVLHSINIQL
;
A
#
# COMPACT_ATOMS: atom_id res chain seq x y z
N MET A 1 20.84 16.89 3.55
CA MET A 1 19.94 16.01 2.81
C MET A 1 20.05 16.35 1.34
N THR A 2 20.14 15.35 0.48
CA THR A 2 20.15 15.53 -0.97
C THR A 2 18.74 15.85 -1.49
N GLU A 3 18.62 16.41 -2.69
CA GLU A 3 17.32 16.66 -3.35
C GLU A 3 16.49 15.38 -3.46
N LEU A 4 17.14 14.26 -3.81
CA LEU A 4 16.52 12.93 -3.89
C LEU A 4 15.95 12.46 -2.54
N GLU A 5 16.63 12.73 -1.42
CA GLU A 5 16.13 12.39 -0.08
C GLU A 5 14.88 13.20 0.29
N ILE A 6 14.84 14.49 -0.09
CA ILE A 6 13.67 15.36 0.14
C ILE A 6 12.48 14.84 -0.66
N THR A 7 12.67 14.57 -1.96
CA THR A 7 11.62 14.06 -2.84
C THR A 7 11.10 12.70 -2.36
N THR A 8 11.99 11.80 -1.94
CA THR A 8 11.61 10.48 -1.40
C THR A 8 10.75 10.59 -0.14
N ALA A 9 11.12 11.49 0.78
CA ALA A 9 10.35 11.69 2.01
C ALA A 9 8.94 12.26 1.74
N GLN A 10 8.83 13.19 0.79
CA GLN A 10 7.53 13.74 0.36
C GLN A 10 6.63 12.66 -0.25
N TRP A 11 7.18 11.83 -1.14
CA TRP A 11 6.44 10.71 -1.71
C TRP A 11 6.05 9.69 -0.64
N LEU A 12 6.96 9.33 0.27
CA LEU A 12 6.64 8.42 1.37
C LEU A 12 5.42 8.90 2.15
N LYS A 13 5.43 10.16 2.58
CA LYS A 13 4.33 10.76 3.33
C LYS A 13 3.02 10.67 2.53
N LEU A 14 3.05 11.07 1.27
CA LEU A 14 1.87 11.08 0.41
C LEU A 14 1.27 9.67 0.22
N LYS A 15 2.13 8.68 -0.10
CA LYS A 15 1.74 7.28 -0.26
C LYS A 15 1.11 6.72 1.00
N TYR A 16 1.74 6.98 2.15
CA TYR A 16 1.27 6.51 3.45
C TYR A 16 -0.08 7.15 3.82
N GLU A 17 -0.20 8.47 3.69
CA GLU A 17 -1.42 9.21 4.01
C GLU A 17 -2.61 8.76 3.15
N TYR A 18 -2.41 8.57 1.85
CA TYR A 18 -3.48 8.05 0.98
C TYR A 18 -3.88 6.64 1.36
N TYR A 19 -2.91 5.75 1.57
CA TYR A 19 -3.21 4.35 1.90
C TYR A 19 -3.92 4.20 3.24
N LEU A 20 -3.43 4.89 4.28
CA LEU A 20 -4.05 4.88 5.60
C LEU A 20 -5.47 5.48 5.58
N SER A 21 -5.64 6.62 4.89
CA SER A 21 -6.95 7.26 4.73
C SER A 21 -7.90 6.33 3.99
N ALA A 22 -7.44 5.67 2.92
CA ALA A 22 -8.24 4.72 2.16
C ALA A 22 -8.78 3.59 3.02
N ARG A 23 -7.92 2.93 3.80
CA ARG A 23 -8.31 1.87 4.73
C ARG A 23 -9.28 2.37 5.79
N THR A 24 -8.99 3.52 6.39
CA THR A 24 -9.85 4.14 7.40
C THR A 24 -11.25 4.39 6.84
N LEU A 25 -11.35 5.02 5.68
CA LEU A 25 -12.64 5.31 5.02
C LEU A 25 -13.38 4.02 4.67
N TRP A 26 -12.67 3.03 4.13
CA TRP A 26 -13.25 1.75 3.73
C TRP A 26 -13.87 1.01 4.91
N LEU A 27 -13.13 0.90 6.03
CA LEU A 27 -13.58 0.22 7.24
C LEU A 27 -14.64 1.00 8.02
N ASN A 28 -14.84 2.28 7.72
CA ASN A 28 -15.93 3.11 8.24
C ASN A 28 -17.11 3.22 7.25
N ASN A 29 -17.28 2.23 6.35
CA ASN A 29 -18.36 2.15 5.37
C ASN A 29 -18.42 3.32 4.35
N GLN A 30 -17.33 4.06 4.17
CA GLN A 30 -17.18 5.09 3.14
C GLN A 30 -16.40 4.55 1.93
N MET A 31 -16.78 3.37 1.43
CA MET A 31 -16.01 2.59 0.45
C MET A 31 -15.70 3.35 -0.84
N GLN A 32 -16.61 4.19 -1.35
CA GLN A 32 -16.35 4.96 -2.57
C GLN A 32 -15.20 5.96 -2.40
N MET A 33 -15.16 6.62 -1.24
CA MET A 33 -14.08 7.54 -0.88
C MET A 33 -12.80 6.77 -0.53
N GLY A 34 -12.93 5.59 0.08
CA GLY A 34 -11.82 4.65 0.27
C GLY A 34 -11.19 4.22 -1.05
N ALA A 35 -11.99 3.82 -2.04
CA ALA A 35 -11.53 3.42 -3.38
C ALA A 35 -10.80 4.56 -4.10
N LEU A 36 -11.32 5.79 -3.98
CA LEU A 36 -10.67 7.00 -4.50
C LEU A 36 -9.29 7.21 -3.85
N MET A 37 -9.18 7.09 -2.52
CA MET A 37 -7.89 7.21 -1.82
C MET A 37 -6.94 6.06 -2.14
N PHE A 38 -7.43 4.84 -2.35
CA PHE A 38 -6.60 3.72 -2.81
C PHE A 38 -6.03 3.97 -4.21
N ALA A 39 -6.84 4.50 -5.13
CA ALA A 39 -6.38 4.87 -6.46
C ALA A 39 -5.24 5.90 -6.39
N TYR A 40 -5.37 6.92 -5.53
CA TYR A 40 -4.30 7.88 -5.27
C TYR A 40 -3.04 7.24 -4.65
N ALA A 41 -3.20 6.28 -3.73
CA ALA A 41 -2.06 5.54 -3.17
C ALA A 41 -1.31 4.74 -4.23
N VAL A 42 -2.03 4.04 -5.11
CA VAL A 42 -1.46 3.30 -6.25
C VAL A 42 -0.75 4.25 -7.22
N GLU A 43 -1.42 5.33 -7.61
CA GLU A 43 -0.85 6.36 -8.48
C GLU A 43 0.45 6.93 -7.90
N ALA A 44 0.44 7.29 -6.62
CA ALA A 44 1.61 7.84 -5.93
C ALA A 44 2.77 6.84 -5.87
N GLN A 45 2.51 5.54 -5.64
CA GLN A 45 3.54 4.49 -5.71
C GLN A 45 4.18 4.41 -7.11
N ILE A 46 3.36 4.39 -8.16
CA ILE A 46 3.84 4.24 -9.53
C ILE A 46 4.63 5.50 -9.96
N LYS A 47 4.09 6.69 -9.70
CA LYS A 47 4.76 7.95 -10.02
C LYS A 47 6.07 8.13 -9.26
N HIS A 48 6.09 7.80 -7.97
CA HIS A 48 7.32 7.81 -7.18
C HIS A 48 8.39 6.92 -7.84
N ALA A 49 8.06 5.66 -8.16
CA ALA A 49 9.01 4.76 -8.80
C ALA A 49 9.50 5.27 -10.16
N LEU A 50 8.61 5.81 -11.00
CA LEU A 50 8.98 6.39 -12.30
C LEU A 50 9.89 7.63 -12.17
N VAL A 51 9.70 8.45 -11.14
CA VAL A 51 10.56 9.60 -10.84
C VAL A 51 11.90 9.15 -10.29
N THR A 52 11.92 8.13 -9.43
CA THR A 52 13.16 7.60 -8.82
C THR A 52 14.03 6.84 -9.82
N PHE A 53 13.44 6.13 -10.78
CA PHE A 53 14.14 5.34 -11.79
C PHE A 53 13.82 5.87 -13.21
N PRO A 54 14.31 7.07 -13.57
CA PRO A 54 13.93 7.72 -14.82
C PRO A 54 14.54 7.00 -16.03
N ASN A 55 13.80 6.06 -16.61
CA ASN A 55 14.05 5.51 -17.92
C ASN A 55 13.02 6.09 -18.90
N SER A 56 13.35 7.21 -19.54
CA SER A 56 12.57 7.83 -20.64
C SER A 56 11.03 7.88 -20.45
N CYS A 57 10.54 8.20 -19.26
CA CYS A 57 9.10 8.36 -19.03
C CYS A 57 8.65 9.74 -19.53
N GLN A 58 7.50 9.81 -20.21
CA GLN A 58 6.94 11.08 -20.66
C GLN A 58 6.56 11.94 -19.44
N GLN A 59 7.21 13.10 -19.27
CA GLN A 59 6.93 14.05 -18.17
C GLN A 59 5.45 14.40 -18.02
N ARG A 60 4.68 14.41 -19.13
CA ARG A 60 3.24 14.67 -19.13
C ARG A 60 2.46 13.65 -18.30
N LEU A 61 2.80 12.36 -18.38
CA LEU A 61 2.12 11.30 -17.61
C LEU A 61 2.38 11.47 -16.11
N LEU A 62 3.57 11.92 -15.73
CA LEU A 62 3.92 12.19 -14.34
C LEU A 62 3.19 13.43 -13.80
N ASN A 63 3.11 14.49 -14.60
CA ASN A 63 2.67 15.81 -14.13
C ASN A 63 1.15 16.02 -14.19
N SER A 64 0.42 15.35 -15.11
CA SER A 64 -1.01 15.65 -15.31
C SER A 64 -1.89 14.45 -15.66
N GLY A 65 -1.32 13.26 -15.86
CA GLY A 65 -2.07 12.03 -16.08
C GLY A 65 -2.55 11.40 -14.77
N HIS A 66 -3.83 11.04 -14.72
CA HIS A 66 -4.45 10.23 -13.65
C HIS A 66 -4.87 8.84 -14.20
N ASP A 67 -4.12 8.33 -15.18
CA ASP A 67 -4.39 7.06 -15.87
C ASP A 67 -3.48 5.96 -15.29
N ILE A 68 -3.99 5.22 -14.31
CA ILE A 68 -3.27 4.17 -13.59
C ILE A 68 -2.85 3.03 -14.53
N PRO A 69 -3.72 2.50 -15.43
CA PRO A 69 -3.31 1.53 -16.43
C PRO A 69 -2.13 1.99 -17.30
N GLU A 70 -2.18 3.21 -17.84
CA GLU A 70 -1.09 3.70 -18.70
C GLU A 70 0.18 3.98 -17.88
N LEU A 71 0.06 4.53 -16.66
CA LEU A 71 1.21 4.71 -15.75
C LEU A 71 1.89 3.38 -15.43
N PHE A 72 1.11 2.33 -15.12
CA PHE A 72 1.66 1.01 -14.81
C PHE A 72 2.32 0.37 -16.04
N LYS A 73 1.73 0.55 -17.23
CA LYS A 73 2.31 0.09 -18.50
C LYS A 73 3.64 0.79 -18.80
N GLU A 74 3.73 2.10 -18.62
CA GLU A 74 5.00 2.83 -18.76
C GLU A 74 6.05 2.36 -17.75
N ALA A 75 5.66 2.13 -16.49
CA ALA A 75 6.54 1.54 -15.49
C ALA A 75 7.08 0.17 -15.96
N ARG A 76 6.21 -0.69 -16.49
CA ARG A 76 6.64 -2.00 -17.02
C ARG A 76 7.58 -1.89 -18.21
N LYS A 77 7.36 -0.96 -19.14
CA LYS A 77 8.29 -0.67 -20.25
C LYS A 77 9.67 -0.24 -19.73
N ALA A 78 9.69 0.58 -18.68
CA ALA A 78 10.89 1.01 -17.97
C ALA A 78 11.54 -0.10 -17.10
N LYS A 79 11.01 -1.33 -17.13
CA LYS A 79 11.42 -2.49 -16.29
C LYS A 79 11.22 -2.27 -14.78
N ILE A 80 10.39 -1.29 -14.41
CA ILE A 80 9.94 -1.05 -13.04
C ILE A 80 8.83 -2.07 -12.72
N PHE A 81 8.76 -2.49 -11.46
CA PHE A 81 7.79 -3.50 -10.99
C PHE A 81 7.91 -4.85 -11.69
N LYS A 82 9.12 -5.25 -12.12
CA LYS A 82 9.39 -6.60 -12.59
C LYS A 82 9.05 -7.61 -11.49
N GLY A 83 8.23 -8.62 -11.81
CA GLY A 83 7.79 -9.65 -10.86
C GLY A 83 6.51 -9.30 -10.09
N ILE A 84 6.00 -8.07 -10.17
CA ILE A 84 4.65 -7.77 -9.70
C ILE A 84 3.66 -8.19 -10.78
N GLU A 85 2.80 -9.14 -10.43
CA GLU A 85 1.69 -9.60 -11.25
C GLU A 85 0.40 -8.90 -10.81
N VAL A 86 -0.30 -8.31 -11.77
CA VAL A 86 -1.59 -7.67 -11.57
C VAL A 86 -2.39 -7.79 -12.86
N ASP A 87 -3.65 -8.18 -12.73
CA ASP A 87 -4.55 -8.32 -13.87
C ASP A 87 -4.96 -6.93 -14.39
N SER A 88 -5.07 -6.79 -15.72
CA SER A 88 -5.50 -5.54 -16.35
C SER A 88 -6.93 -5.16 -15.94
N SER A 89 -7.80 -6.13 -15.65
CA SER A 89 -9.14 -5.92 -15.11
C SER A 89 -9.10 -5.24 -13.74
N PHE A 90 -8.13 -5.56 -12.87
CA PHE A 90 -7.98 -4.89 -11.59
C PHE A 90 -7.49 -3.45 -11.76
N LEU A 91 -6.50 -3.21 -12.64
CA LEU A 91 -6.06 -1.83 -12.95
C LEU A 91 -7.21 -0.98 -13.53
N ASN A 92 -8.01 -1.55 -14.42
CA ASN A 92 -9.21 -0.92 -14.97
C ASN A 92 -10.28 -0.69 -13.91
N PHE A 93 -10.49 -1.63 -12.99
CA PHE A 93 -11.39 -1.48 -11.85
C PHE A 93 -10.98 -0.30 -10.96
N ILE A 94 -9.68 -0.17 -10.68
CA ILE A 94 -9.15 0.98 -9.93
C ILE A 94 -9.42 2.27 -10.70
N GLN A 95 -9.12 2.30 -12.01
CA GLN A 95 -9.30 3.46 -12.87
C GLN A 95 -10.76 3.93 -12.93
N ASP A 96 -11.68 3.00 -13.13
CA ASP A 96 -13.10 3.32 -13.23
C ASP A 96 -13.60 3.89 -11.90
N ASN A 97 -13.22 3.30 -10.77
CA ASN A 97 -13.58 3.84 -9.45
C ASN A 97 -12.90 5.17 -9.13
N PHE A 98 -11.71 5.42 -9.68
CA PHE A 98 -10.98 6.67 -9.50
C PHE A 98 -11.72 7.89 -10.10
N HIS A 99 -12.46 7.66 -11.19
CA HIS A 99 -13.23 8.69 -11.87
C HIS A 99 -14.64 8.89 -11.35
N ARG A 100 -15.13 8.04 -10.43
CA ARG A 100 -16.50 8.11 -9.88
C ARG A 100 -16.63 9.09 -8.71
N ARG A 101 -16.24 10.36 -8.91
CA ARG A 101 -16.26 11.39 -7.84
C ARG A 101 -17.59 12.13 -7.78
N TYR A 102 -18.18 12.42 -8.95
CA TYR A 102 -19.43 13.14 -9.08
C TYR A 102 -20.53 12.28 -9.71
N PRO A 103 -21.82 12.54 -9.42
CA PRO A 103 -22.93 11.74 -9.94
C PRO A 103 -22.93 11.57 -11.46
N ARG A 104 -22.57 12.63 -12.20
CA ARG A 104 -22.44 12.58 -13.66
C ARG A 104 -21.35 11.59 -14.10
N GLN A 105 -20.17 11.70 -13.52
CA GLN A 105 -19.06 10.81 -13.81
C GLN A 105 -19.40 9.36 -13.43
N THR A 106 -20.11 9.15 -12.32
CA THR A 106 -20.57 7.83 -11.92
C THR A 106 -21.46 7.18 -12.98
N LYS A 107 -22.42 7.92 -13.53
CA LYS A 107 -23.28 7.41 -14.62
C LYS A 107 -22.47 7.08 -15.87
N GLU A 108 -21.55 7.95 -16.26
CA GLU A 108 -20.68 7.77 -17.43
C GLU A 108 -19.78 6.54 -17.27
N GLN A 109 -19.12 6.39 -16.12
CA GLN A 109 -18.25 5.24 -15.84
C GLN A 109 -19.02 3.93 -15.70
N MET A 110 -20.20 3.95 -15.10
CA MET A 110 -21.07 2.75 -15.05
C MET A 110 -21.48 2.29 -16.45
N LYS A 111 -21.86 3.23 -17.33
CA LYS A 111 -22.20 2.90 -18.72
C LYS A 111 -20.99 2.30 -19.45
N LYS A 112 -19.82 2.92 -19.30
CA LYS A 112 -18.57 2.45 -19.91
C LYS A 112 -18.19 1.05 -19.43
N ALA A 113 -18.12 0.85 -18.12
CA ALA A 113 -17.76 -0.45 -17.54
C ALA A 113 -18.74 -1.55 -17.96
N ASN A 114 -20.05 -1.27 -17.97
CA ASN A 114 -21.06 -2.22 -18.43
C ASN A 114 -20.88 -2.58 -19.91
N SER A 115 -20.60 -1.60 -20.78
CA SER A 115 -20.36 -1.88 -22.21
C SER A 115 -19.09 -2.71 -22.46
N GLU A 116 -18.14 -2.64 -21.54
CA GLU A 116 -16.89 -3.41 -21.58
C GLU A 116 -16.96 -4.72 -20.77
N GLY A 117 -18.11 -5.05 -20.18
CA GLY A 117 -18.31 -6.27 -19.38
C GLY A 117 -17.57 -6.27 -18.03
N ARG A 118 -17.24 -5.10 -17.47
CA ARG A 118 -16.45 -4.94 -16.24
C ARG A 118 -17.32 -4.68 -15.01
N GLY A 119 -16.96 -5.28 -13.87
CA GLY A 119 -17.62 -5.03 -12.59
C GLY A 119 -17.15 -3.73 -11.92
N LEU A 120 -18.06 -3.03 -11.22
CA LEU A 120 -17.76 -1.79 -10.47
C LEU A 120 -18.23 -1.83 -9.00
N ALA A 121 -18.70 -2.99 -8.54
CA ALA A 121 -19.20 -3.14 -7.20
C ALA A 121 -18.04 -3.05 -6.19
N LEU A 122 -18.18 -2.15 -5.21
CA LEU A 122 -17.28 -2.08 -4.07
C LEU A 122 -17.85 -3.01 -2.99
N THR A 123 -17.07 -4.00 -2.59
CA THR A 123 -17.43 -4.97 -1.56
C THR A 123 -16.25 -5.17 -0.61
N PRO A 124 -16.46 -5.59 0.65
CA PRO A 124 -15.36 -5.84 1.59
C PRO A 124 -14.25 -6.74 1.03
N ASN A 125 -14.59 -7.70 0.17
CA ASN A 125 -13.65 -8.65 -0.43
C ASN A 125 -12.68 -8.01 -1.44
N VAL A 126 -12.90 -6.77 -1.86
CA VAL A 126 -11.98 -6.02 -2.74
C VAL A 126 -10.80 -5.44 -1.96
N LEU A 127 -10.97 -5.17 -0.65
CA LEU A 127 -9.95 -4.53 0.17
C LEU A 127 -8.61 -5.31 0.19
N PRO A 128 -8.58 -6.65 0.38
CA PRO A 128 -7.34 -7.41 0.35
C PRO A 128 -6.56 -7.31 -0.97
N TRP A 129 -7.24 -7.10 -2.10
CA TRP A 129 -6.59 -6.91 -3.40
C TRP A 129 -5.85 -5.58 -3.47
N TYR A 130 -6.45 -4.51 -2.96
CA TYR A 130 -5.77 -3.22 -2.82
C TYR A 130 -4.57 -3.32 -1.88
N ASP A 131 -4.74 -3.97 -0.72
CA ASP A 131 -3.66 -4.15 0.25
C ASP A 131 -2.47 -4.87 -0.35
N ARG A 132 -2.71 -6.03 -0.97
CA ARG A 132 -1.67 -6.83 -1.61
C ARG A 132 -0.96 -6.03 -2.70
N PHE A 133 -1.71 -5.35 -3.56
CA PHE A 133 -1.10 -4.62 -4.67
C PHE A 133 -0.25 -3.45 -4.17
N ILE A 134 -0.77 -2.59 -3.29
CA ILE A 134 -0.04 -1.43 -2.77
C ILE A 134 1.21 -1.85 -1.99
N LEU A 135 1.09 -2.88 -1.16
CA LEU A 135 2.20 -3.38 -0.35
C LEU A 135 3.26 -4.11 -1.19
N ASN A 136 2.88 -4.71 -2.33
CA ASN A 136 3.84 -5.25 -3.29
C ASN A 136 4.59 -4.13 -4.04
N LEU A 137 3.91 -3.06 -4.45
CA LEU A 137 4.54 -1.89 -5.06
C LEU A 137 5.54 -1.23 -4.09
N ASP A 138 5.14 -1.14 -2.82
CA ASP A 138 5.99 -0.60 -1.76
C ASP A 138 7.24 -1.46 -1.51
N GLU A 139 7.06 -2.78 -1.44
CA GLU A 139 8.16 -3.73 -1.24
C GLU A 139 9.16 -3.66 -2.40
N TRP A 140 8.67 -3.64 -3.65
CA TRP A 140 9.53 -3.49 -4.81
C TRP A 140 10.34 -2.20 -4.76
N SER A 141 9.70 -1.09 -4.35
CA SER A 141 10.38 0.21 -4.23
C SER A 141 11.50 0.16 -3.18
N TYR A 142 11.25 -0.48 -2.03
CA TYR A 142 12.26 -0.69 -1.00
C TYR A 142 13.43 -1.53 -1.53
N GLN A 143 13.16 -2.68 -2.15
CA GLN A 143 14.18 -3.59 -2.66
C GLN A 143 15.09 -2.94 -3.72
N ASN A 144 14.54 -2.05 -4.55
CA ASN A 144 15.29 -1.43 -5.65
C ASN A 144 15.97 -0.11 -5.27
N THR A 145 15.54 0.56 -4.20
CA THR A 145 16.21 1.78 -3.70
C THR A 145 17.19 1.49 -2.57
N SER A 146 17.08 0.33 -1.91
CA SER A 146 17.77 0.00 -0.65
C SER A 146 17.57 1.05 0.45
N ASN A 147 16.58 1.93 0.31
CA ASN A 147 16.29 3.00 1.25
C ASN A 147 15.10 2.59 2.11
N PHE A 148 15.35 2.16 3.34
CA PHE A 148 14.30 1.82 4.30
C PHE A 148 13.37 3.01 4.62
N LYS A 149 13.78 4.25 4.35
CA LYS A 149 12.93 5.44 4.49
C LYS A 149 11.98 5.67 3.31
N SER A 150 11.87 4.72 2.39
CA SER A 150 10.95 4.80 1.23
C SER A 150 9.69 3.95 1.41
N THR A 151 9.64 3.07 2.42
CA THR A 151 8.54 2.13 2.63
C THR A 151 7.47 2.68 3.57
N ILE A 152 6.20 2.54 3.14
CA ILE A 152 5.04 2.92 3.97
C ILE A 152 4.89 2.04 5.21
N ARG A 153 5.49 0.83 5.21
CA ARG A 153 5.44 -0.10 6.34
C ARG A 153 6.19 0.44 7.55
N LEU A 154 7.40 0.98 7.33
CA LEU A 154 8.19 1.59 8.39
C LEU A 154 7.53 2.87 8.91
N GLU A 155 6.90 3.65 8.01
CA GLU A 155 6.13 4.84 8.39
C GLU A 155 4.94 4.47 9.28
N ALA A 156 4.21 3.40 8.96
CA ALA A 156 3.05 2.94 9.71
C ALA A 156 3.36 2.56 11.16
N ILE A 157 4.60 2.14 11.48
CA ILE A 157 5.02 1.78 12.84
C ILE A 157 4.88 2.97 13.80
N LYS A 158 5.04 4.21 13.30
CA LYS A 158 4.84 5.42 14.13
C LYS A 158 3.43 5.49 14.71
N HIS A 159 2.51 4.74 14.14
CA HIS A 159 1.09 4.71 14.48
C HIS A 159 0.64 3.36 15.03
N ILE A 160 1.55 2.41 15.28
CA ILE A 160 1.21 1.02 15.63
C ILE A 160 0.29 0.93 16.86
N GLU A 161 0.46 1.80 17.86
CA GLU A 161 -0.37 1.84 19.07
C GLU A 161 -1.64 2.71 18.93
N SER A 162 -1.84 3.33 17.77
CA SER A 162 -2.99 4.21 17.51
C SER A 162 -4.09 3.49 16.73
N LYS A 163 -5.27 4.12 16.62
CA LYS A 163 -6.33 3.64 15.72
C LYS A 163 -5.86 3.46 14.27
N GLY A 164 -4.90 4.28 13.82
CA GLY A 164 -4.31 4.13 12.50
C GLY A 164 -3.52 2.82 12.35
N GLY A 165 -2.80 2.42 13.40
CA GLY A 165 -2.09 1.14 13.46
C GLY A 165 -3.04 -0.05 13.44
N HIS A 166 -4.17 0.03 14.17
CA HIS A 166 -5.21 -0.99 14.12
C HIS A 166 -5.74 -1.19 12.68
N TYR A 167 -6.05 -0.09 11.98
CA TYR A 167 -6.47 -0.20 10.59
C TYR A 167 -5.36 -0.71 9.68
N PHE A 168 -4.11 -0.27 9.84
CA PHE A 168 -3.02 -0.65 8.95
C PHE A 168 -2.54 -2.09 9.14
N PHE A 169 -2.39 -2.58 10.38
CA PHE A 169 -1.79 -3.88 10.69
C PHE A 169 -2.83 -4.93 11.09
N GLU A 170 -3.65 -4.67 12.12
CA GLU A 170 -4.52 -5.72 12.69
C GLU A 170 -5.64 -6.15 11.75
N ARG A 171 -6.19 -5.22 10.97
CA ARG A 171 -7.24 -5.51 9.98
C ARG A 171 -6.68 -5.77 8.57
N ASN A 172 -5.39 -6.06 8.44
CA ASN A 172 -4.68 -6.19 7.16
C ASN A 172 -3.70 -7.37 7.20
N ASN A 173 -4.14 -8.53 6.74
CA ASN A 173 -3.31 -9.72 6.78
C ASN A 173 -1.97 -9.55 6.05
N THR A 174 -1.96 -8.85 4.91
CA THR A 174 -0.73 -8.59 4.14
C THR A 174 0.27 -7.73 4.92
N ALA A 175 -0.19 -6.68 5.60
CA ALA A 175 0.69 -5.84 6.42
C ALA A 175 1.14 -6.57 7.69
N TYR A 176 0.24 -7.31 8.33
CA TYR A 176 0.54 -8.13 9.50
C TYR A 176 1.66 -9.14 9.20
N ASN A 177 1.56 -9.88 8.08
CA ASN A 177 2.58 -10.83 7.66
C ASN A 177 3.92 -10.18 7.31
N SER A 178 3.98 -8.84 7.22
CA SER A 178 5.22 -8.08 7.02
C SER A 178 5.82 -7.51 8.31
N LEU A 179 5.24 -7.76 9.50
CA LEU A 179 5.82 -7.35 10.78
C LEU A 179 7.24 -7.91 11.02
N PRO A 180 7.58 -9.16 10.65
CA PRO A 180 8.96 -9.65 10.75
C PRO A 180 9.94 -8.87 9.86
N LEU A 181 9.52 -8.50 8.64
CA LEU A 181 10.32 -7.64 7.77
C LEU A 181 10.56 -6.28 8.42
N ILE A 182 9.54 -5.70 9.05
CA ILE A 182 9.64 -4.44 9.78
C ILE A 182 10.71 -4.50 10.88
N ILE A 183 10.80 -5.60 11.64
CA ILE A 183 11.84 -5.77 12.65
C ILE A 183 13.23 -5.66 12.00
N ASN A 184 13.43 -6.36 10.88
CA ASN A 184 14.70 -6.29 10.13
C ASN A 184 14.99 -4.88 9.61
N LEU A 185 13.97 -4.12 9.20
CA LEU A 185 14.13 -2.73 8.75
C LEU A 185 14.56 -1.81 9.89
N LEU A 186 13.99 -1.98 11.09
CA LEU A 186 14.38 -1.22 12.27
C LEU A 186 15.82 -1.52 12.68
N ASP A 187 16.24 -2.78 12.59
CA ASP A 187 17.63 -3.18 12.88
C ASP A 187 18.62 -2.54 11.90
N LYS A 188 18.31 -2.56 10.60
CA LYS A 188 19.11 -1.86 9.58
C LYS A 188 19.18 -0.35 9.83
N GLU A 189 18.11 0.26 10.32
CA GLU A 189 18.10 1.69 10.66
C GLU A 189 19.00 1.98 11.88
N VAL A 190 18.93 1.14 12.92
CA VAL A 190 19.83 1.22 14.08
C VAL A 190 21.30 1.09 13.65
N GLU A 191 21.63 0.09 12.85
CA GLU A 191 22.97 -0.13 12.30
C GLU A 191 23.47 1.09 11.51
N HIS A 192 22.60 1.67 10.67
CA HIS A 192 22.94 2.88 9.90
C HIS A 192 23.34 4.06 10.79
N TYR A 193 22.66 4.27 11.92
CA TYR A 193 23.01 5.36 12.85
C TYR A 193 24.25 5.05 13.70
N LEU A 194 24.44 3.79 14.12
CA LEU A 194 25.62 3.36 14.86
C LEU A 194 26.91 3.42 14.02
N ALA A 195 26.82 3.20 12.71
CA ALA A 195 27.96 3.28 11.80
C ALA A 195 28.49 4.71 11.58
N LYS A 196 27.77 5.75 12.02
CA LYS A 196 28.23 7.14 11.92
C LYS A 196 29.29 7.44 12.98
N PRO A 197 30.28 8.32 12.72
CA PRO A 197 31.23 8.75 13.73
C PRO A 197 30.53 9.30 14.96
N ASN A 198 30.86 8.80 16.16
CA ASN A 198 30.19 9.11 17.42
C ASN A 198 28.67 8.84 17.42
N GLY A 199 28.19 7.92 16.56
CA GLY A 199 26.77 7.70 16.32
C GLY A 199 26.00 7.26 17.57
N ALA A 200 26.62 6.45 18.44
CA ALA A 200 26.03 6.03 19.71
C ALA A 200 25.67 7.22 20.61
N ASP A 201 26.55 8.20 20.71
CA ASP A 201 26.37 9.38 21.57
C ASP A 201 25.46 10.42 20.90
N GLN A 202 25.71 10.72 19.62
CA GLN A 202 24.96 11.73 18.88
C GLN A 202 23.49 11.35 18.66
N PHE A 203 23.19 10.05 18.48
CA PHE A 203 21.85 9.57 18.16
C PHE A 203 21.20 8.76 19.30
N ASN A 204 21.73 8.79 20.52
CA ASN A 204 21.25 7.98 21.66
C ASN A 204 19.72 8.02 21.84
N VAL A 205 19.12 9.22 21.81
CA VAL A 205 17.66 9.40 21.95
C VAL A 205 16.91 8.71 20.80
N HIS A 206 17.40 8.84 19.58
CA HIS A 206 16.79 8.22 18.40
C HIS A 206 16.93 6.70 18.43
N LEU A 207 18.12 6.18 18.77
CA LEU A 207 18.37 4.74 18.92
C LEU A 207 17.46 4.11 19.98
N LYS A 208 17.30 4.76 21.14
CA LYS A 208 16.33 4.32 22.16
C LYS A 208 14.89 4.28 21.62
N SER A 209 14.50 5.27 20.82
CA SER A 209 13.18 5.28 20.18
C SER A 209 12.98 4.11 19.21
N LEU A 210 14.00 3.79 18.38
CA LEU A 210 13.96 2.65 17.46
C LEU A 210 13.87 1.32 18.21
N THR A 211 14.67 1.13 19.24
CA THR A 211 14.61 -0.07 20.09
C THR A 211 13.25 -0.23 20.74
N ASN A 212 12.65 0.85 21.25
CA ASN A 212 11.30 0.81 21.81
C ASN A 212 10.25 0.41 20.76
N LYS A 213 10.31 1.00 19.56
CA LYS A 213 9.41 0.62 18.45
C LYS A 213 9.54 -0.86 18.08
N LYS A 214 10.77 -1.39 18.02
CA LYS A 214 11.02 -2.82 17.78
C LYS A 214 10.35 -3.68 18.84
N GLN A 215 10.48 -3.32 20.12
CA GLN A 215 9.83 -4.05 21.21
C GLN A 215 8.30 -4.00 21.12
N ILE A 216 7.72 -2.86 20.71
CA ILE A 216 6.28 -2.76 20.46
C ILE A 216 5.86 -3.69 19.33
N VAL A 217 6.59 -3.72 18.22
CA VAL A 217 6.29 -4.62 17.09
C VAL A 217 6.32 -6.08 17.53
N ILE A 218 7.34 -6.51 18.28
CA ILE A 218 7.44 -7.88 18.81
C ILE A 218 6.22 -8.21 19.68
N LYS A 219 5.88 -7.35 20.64
CA LYS A 219 4.69 -7.54 21.48
C LYS A 219 3.40 -7.61 20.68
N THR A 220 3.29 -6.84 19.60
CA THR A 220 2.12 -6.88 18.71
C THR A 220 2.02 -8.21 17.98
N ILE A 221 3.13 -8.78 17.52
CA ILE A 221 3.17 -10.13 16.94
C ILE A 221 2.65 -11.14 17.97
N ASP A 222 3.26 -11.17 19.17
CA ASP A 222 2.90 -12.11 20.24
C ASP A 222 1.41 -11.99 20.66
N SER A 223 0.92 -10.76 20.77
CA SER A 223 -0.48 -10.45 21.14
C SER A 223 -1.49 -10.90 20.07
N LEU A 224 -1.11 -10.83 18.79
CA LEU A 224 -2.00 -11.23 17.70
C LEU A 224 -1.98 -12.74 17.47
N GLU A 225 -0.82 -13.39 17.57
CA GLU A 225 -0.69 -14.85 17.52
C GLU A 225 -1.49 -15.53 18.63
N SER A 226 -1.55 -14.93 19.82
CA SER A 226 -2.36 -15.45 20.94
C SER A 226 -3.87 -15.24 20.79
N LYS A 227 -4.32 -14.30 19.94
CA LYS A 227 -5.75 -13.99 19.72
C LYS A 227 -6.38 -14.76 18.56
N LEU A 228 -5.57 -15.30 17.65
CA LEU A 228 -6.04 -15.99 16.46
C LEU A 228 -5.48 -17.42 16.48
N PRO A 229 -6.27 -18.47 16.77
CA PRO A 229 -5.94 -19.78 16.23
C PRO A 229 -6.02 -19.64 14.71
N TYR A 230 -4.85 -19.50 14.08
CA TYR A 230 -4.69 -19.27 12.65
C TYR A 230 -5.53 -20.28 11.85
N GLN A 231 -6.66 -19.86 11.29
CA GLN A 231 -7.25 -20.56 10.16
C GLN A 231 -6.67 -19.89 8.93
N GLU A 232 -5.78 -20.59 8.22
CA GLU A 232 -5.39 -20.20 6.87
C GLU A 232 -6.67 -19.98 6.06
N VAL A 233 -6.93 -18.73 5.70
CA VAL A 233 -7.93 -18.45 4.67
C VAL A 233 -7.32 -18.97 3.38
N ASP A 234 -7.80 -20.11 2.91
CA ASP A 234 -7.38 -20.70 1.65
C ASP A 234 -7.77 -19.76 0.49
N LEU A 235 -6.77 -19.01 0.01
CA LEU A 235 -6.94 -18.03 -1.06
C LEU A 235 -6.94 -18.67 -2.46
N SER A 236 -6.74 -20.00 -2.57
CA SER A 236 -6.75 -20.71 -3.87
C SER A 236 -8.10 -20.58 -4.60
N ASN A 237 -9.19 -20.36 -3.86
CA ASN A 237 -10.54 -20.15 -4.39
C ASN A 237 -10.77 -18.74 -4.99
N PHE A 238 -9.81 -17.81 -4.88
CA PHE A 238 -9.93 -16.43 -5.41
C PHE A 238 -9.22 -16.23 -6.75
N SER A 239 -8.88 -17.31 -7.46
CA SER A 239 -8.05 -17.29 -8.67
C SER A 239 -8.71 -16.69 -9.93
N HIS A 240 -10.01 -16.36 -9.90
CA HIS A 240 -10.69 -15.74 -11.04
C HIS A 240 -11.55 -14.52 -10.66
N PRO A 241 -11.12 -13.28 -10.99
CA PRO A 241 -11.91 -12.06 -10.78
C PRO A 241 -13.16 -11.95 -11.68
N GLY A 242 -13.45 -12.96 -12.51
CA GLY A 242 -14.54 -12.97 -13.49
C GLY A 242 -15.82 -13.73 -13.09
N GLN A 243 -15.86 -14.42 -11.95
CA GLN A 243 -17.06 -15.14 -11.50
C GLN A 243 -17.54 -14.62 -10.15
N PHE A 244 -18.31 -13.53 -10.17
CA PHE A 244 -19.08 -13.08 -9.01
C PHE A 244 -20.34 -13.94 -8.88
N GLY A 245 -20.15 -15.21 -8.48
CA GLY A 245 -21.21 -16.10 -8.01
C GLY A 245 -21.54 -15.81 -6.55
N VAL A 246 -22.83 -15.84 -6.22
CA VAL A 246 -23.42 -15.60 -4.90
C VAL A 246 -22.71 -16.40 -3.81
N LEU A 247 -21.87 -15.76 -3.00
CA LEU A 247 -21.29 -16.37 -1.80
C LEU A 247 -22.18 -16.03 -0.59
N HIS A 248 -22.68 -17.09 0.05
CA HIS A 248 -23.32 -17.02 1.35
C HIS A 248 -22.34 -16.45 2.37
N SER A 249 -22.87 -15.56 3.21
CA SER A 249 -22.19 -14.83 4.27
C SER A 249 -21.26 -15.71 5.11
N ILE A 250 -19.96 -15.44 5.03
CA ILE A 250 -19.03 -15.77 6.12
C ILE A 250 -19.28 -14.72 7.21
N ASN A 251 -19.85 -15.17 8.32
CA ASN A 251 -20.08 -14.36 9.51
C ASN A 251 -18.72 -14.08 10.17
N ILE A 252 -18.07 -12.99 9.76
CA ILE A 252 -17.02 -12.39 10.57
C ILE A 252 -17.74 -11.42 11.50
N GLN A 253 -17.94 -11.82 12.76
CA GLN A 253 -18.35 -10.86 13.79
C GLN A 253 -17.23 -9.83 13.92
N LEU A 254 -17.54 -8.58 13.58
CA LEU A 254 -16.64 -7.42 13.61
C LEU A 254 -16.48 -6.84 15.01
#